data_AF-A0A8B8T3K2-F1
#
_entry.id   AF-A0A8B8T3K2-F1
#
_cell.length_a   1.000
_cell.length_b   1.000
_cell.length_c   1.000
_cell.angle_alpha   90.00
_cell.angle_beta   90.00
_cell.angle_gamma   90.00
#
_symmetry.space_group_name_H-M   'P 1'
#
loop_
_entity.id
_entity.type
_entity.pdbx_description
1 polymer ?
#
loop_
_entity_poly.entity_id
_entity_poly.type
_entity_poly.pdbx_seq_one_letter_code
_entity_poly.pdbx_strand_id
1 'polypeptide(L)'
;MREPARELFRDAAFPASDSSLFSSFSTPLAQFREEITWRRPQEICATPRLFADNPQEGQVKQGLLGDCWFLCACAALQKSQHLRDQVFPPGQPSWLERTYRGSFTCRVWQFGHWVEVTIDDRLPCLAGRLCFSRCQREDVFWLPLLEKVYAKVHGSYEHLWAGQVADALVDLTGGLAERWNLKDLARTSGHQDRPVATECRTCRQLLGLKDRCLLSCSVLSPRTGSGALGSFHAFIVSDLRELRGRAGQSILLLRIQNPWGRRCWQGPWREGGEGWSQVDAADRSELLSQLQEGEFWVEEEEFLREFDEVTIGYPVTEAGHLQSLYSGKALCHTQALPGAWVKGQSAGGCRNNSGFPSNPKFWLRVSEPSEVYVALLQRRGADGVARVRAPVGGPTSFPGKDYQAVGLHVWKVEKRRVSLPRALSAPPVAGTVCHAYDREVHLRCELAPGYYLAVPSTFLKDVPGRFLLRVFSSGRVSLSRLLCLSLPAVPSSRRPRALPTGRPRPRVSGRLCGCGAPGESAGQRGAAATLPPTPPTPASRCRCLRAQAPAVSASLCASTARTASATPSASTSSRFLQMAGAWVRLPCCSRSLC
;
A
#
# COMPACT_ATOMS: atom_id res chain seq x y z
N MET A 1 16.87 -22.47 50.67
CA MET A 1 17.40 -22.35 49.29
C MET A 1 16.98 -21.00 48.74
N ARG A 2 17.80 -20.33 47.92
CA ARG A 2 17.27 -19.33 46.97
C ARG A 2 16.56 -20.09 45.86
N GLU A 3 15.42 -19.60 45.36
CA GLU A 3 14.89 -20.12 44.10
C GLU A 3 15.94 -19.87 42.98
N PRO A 4 16.11 -20.80 42.02
CA PRO A 4 16.93 -20.52 40.85
C PRO A 4 16.31 -19.32 40.11
N ALA A 5 17.14 -18.35 39.72
CA ALA A 5 16.67 -17.17 39.02
C ALA A 5 15.91 -17.59 37.76
N ARG A 6 14.62 -17.23 37.66
CA ARG A 6 13.76 -17.60 36.53
C ARG A 6 14.40 -17.14 35.24
N GLU A 7 14.79 -18.09 34.39
CA GLU A 7 15.26 -17.76 33.05
C GLU A 7 14.13 -17.08 32.26
N LEU A 8 14.42 -15.86 31.80
CA LEU A 8 13.54 -15.08 30.93
C LEU A 8 13.83 -15.44 29.48
N PHE A 9 12.77 -15.53 28.67
CA PHE A 9 12.80 -15.92 27.27
C PHE A 9 13.86 -15.14 26.47
N ARG A 10 14.53 -15.86 25.57
CA ARG A 10 15.54 -15.34 24.65
C ARG A 10 15.15 -15.80 23.25
N ASP A 11 14.85 -14.86 22.38
CA ASP A 11 14.41 -15.12 21.02
C ASP A 11 15.59 -15.56 20.15
N ALA A 12 15.72 -16.87 19.93
CA ALA A 12 16.77 -17.43 19.07
C ALA A 12 16.57 -17.11 17.57
N ALA A 13 15.35 -16.71 17.16
CA ALA A 13 15.04 -16.33 15.79
C ALA A 13 15.20 -14.81 15.53
N PHE A 14 15.34 -14.01 16.58
CA PHE A 14 15.63 -12.57 16.50
C PHE A 14 16.52 -12.16 17.69
N PRO A 15 17.80 -12.58 17.68
CA PRO A 15 18.68 -12.45 18.82
C PRO A 15 19.03 -10.99 19.13
N ALA A 16 19.30 -10.72 20.39
CA ALA A 16 19.77 -9.41 20.87
C ALA A 16 21.24 -9.17 20.47
N SER A 17 21.46 -8.93 19.18
CA SER A 17 22.77 -8.76 18.54
C SER A 17 22.64 -8.01 17.21
N ASP A 18 23.77 -7.59 16.65
CA ASP A 18 23.86 -6.80 15.41
C ASP A 18 23.09 -7.40 14.22
N SER A 19 22.99 -8.73 14.13
CA SER A 19 22.21 -9.45 13.10
C SER A 19 20.72 -9.11 13.07
N SER A 20 20.16 -8.60 14.17
CA SER A 20 18.78 -8.13 14.25
C SER A 20 18.66 -6.61 14.06
N LEU A 21 19.77 -5.86 14.18
CA LEU A 21 19.84 -4.43 13.90
C LEU A 21 20.08 -4.18 12.41
N PHE A 22 21.07 -4.86 11.83
CA PHE A 22 21.62 -4.64 10.49
C PHE A 22 21.44 -5.86 9.59
N SER A 23 21.36 -5.64 8.28
CA SER A 23 21.32 -6.70 7.27
C SER A 23 22.27 -6.47 6.10
N SER A 24 22.56 -5.20 5.76
CA SER A 24 23.42 -4.82 4.65
C SER A 24 24.30 -3.60 4.92
N PHE A 25 24.17 -2.97 6.09
CA PHE A 25 24.92 -1.78 6.50
C PHE A 25 24.83 -0.65 5.46
N SER A 26 23.69 -0.55 4.79
CA SER A 26 23.44 0.33 3.65
C SER A 26 22.69 1.61 4.02
N THR A 27 22.20 1.69 5.25
CA THR A 27 21.44 2.82 5.79
C THR A 27 22.32 3.70 6.71
N PRO A 28 21.92 4.95 7.00
CA PRO A 28 22.59 5.80 7.99
C PRO A 28 22.67 5.17 9.39
N LEU A 29 21.85 4.17 9.71
CA LEU A 29 21.95 3.41 10.97
C LEU A 29 23.33 2.77 11.14
N ALA A 30 23.97 2.35 10.06
CA ALA A 30 25.33 1.78 10.07
C ALA A 30 26.45 2.81 10.33
N GLN A 31 26.13 4.10 10.47
CA GLN A 31 27.11 5.16 10.70
C GLN A 31 27.25 5.54 12.19
N PHE A 32 26.36 5.05 13.05
CA PHE A 32 26.51 5.20 14.50
C PHE A 32 27.71 4.38 15.00
N ARG A 33 28.54 5.01 15.85
CA ARG A 33 29.77 4.42 16.41
C ARG A 33 29.67 4.09 17.90
N GLU A 34 28.54 4.40 18.51
CA GLU A 34 28.27 4.15 19.93
C GLU A 34 27.62 2.77 20.09
N GLU A 35 27.92 2.10 21.20
CA GLU A 35 27.48 0.72 21.45
C GLU A 35 25.97 0.64 21.72
N ILE A 36 25.26 -0.14 20.90
CA ILE A 36 23.82 -0.43 21.10
C ILE A 36 23.69 -1.64 22.03
N THR A 37 23.42 -1.34 23.30
CA THR A 37 23.10 -2.36 24.31
C THR A 37 21.66 -2.85 24.15
N TRP A 38 21.37 -4.09 24.57
CA TRP A 38 20.01 -4.64 24.53
C TRP A 38 19.48 -4.84 25.95
N ARG A 39 18.42 -4.13 26.33
CA ARG A 39 17.90 -4.07 27.71
C ARG A 39 16.43 -4.42 27.80
N ARG A 40 15.99 -5.08 28.87
CA ARG A 40 14.57 -5.28 29.17
C ARG A 40 13.96 -4.02 29.80
N PRO A 41 12.63 -3.78 29.74
CA PRO A 41 12.00 -2.58 30.30
C PRO A 41 12.30 -2.34 31.80
N GLN A 42 12.44 -3.42 32.59
CA GLN A 42 12.85 -3.37 34.01
C GLN A 42 14.29 -2.86 34.23
N GLU A 43 15.12 -2.84 33.19
CA GLU A 43 16.52 -2.37 33.18
C GLU A 43 16.64 -0.95 32.57
N ILE A 44 15.49 -0.36 32.20
CA ILE A 44 15.34 0.97 31.56
C ILE A 44 14.54 1.90 32.49
N CYS A 45 13.46 1.42 33.13
CA CYS A 45 12.70 2.19 34.11
C CYS A 45 12.13 1.30 35.24
N ALA A 46 11.75 1.93 36.36
CA ALA A 46 11.32 1.23 37.57
C ALA A 46 9.93 0.57 37.48
N THR A 47 9.02 1.14 36.69
CA THR A 47 7.60 0.71 36.62
C THR A 47 7.12 0.56 35.18
N PRO A 48 7.70 -0.37 34.38
CA PRO A 48 7.34 -0.54 32.98
C PRO A 48 5.90 -1.04 32.81
N ARG A 49 5.18 -0.42 31.88
CA ARG A 49 3.78 -0.71 31.51
C ARG A 49 3.68 -0.95 30.01
N LEU A 50 2.78 -1.85 29.60
CA LEU A 50 2.65 -2.17 28.17
C LEU A 50 1.94 -1.00 27.48
N PHE A 51 0.79 -0.62 28.01
CA PHE A 51 -0.02 0.51 27.57
C PHE A 51 -0.12 1.55 28.68
N ALA A 52 -0.38 2.80 28.30
CA ALA A 52 -0.80 3.84 29.22
C ALA A 52 -2.31 3.78 29.47
N ASP A 53 -2.75 4.33 30.60
CA ASP A 53 -4.17 4.47 30.94
C ASP A 53 -4.84 5.57 30.11
N ASN A 54 -4.09 6.64 29.81
CA ASN A 54 -4.49 7.72 28.92
C ASN A 54 -3.85 7.51 27.52
N PRO A 55 -4.64 7.43 26.42
CA PRO A 55 -4.10 7.29 25.07
C PRO A 55 -3.07 8.35 24.66
N GLN A 56 -3.14 9.57 25.20
CA GLN A 56 -2.17 10.64 24.90
C GLN A 56 -0.77 10.35 25.46
N GLU A 57 -0.67 9.73 26.63
CA GLU A 57 0.60 9.26 27.20
C GLU A 57 1.26 8.16 26.36
N GLY A 58 0.45 7.42 25.59
CA GLY A 58 0.87 6.37 24.68
C GLY A 58 1.27 6.84 23.28
N GLN A 59 1.18 8.15 22.96
CA GLN A 59 1.49 8.71 21.63
C GLN A 59 2.85 8.26 21.08
N VAL A 60 2.92 8.09 19.76
CA VAL A 60 4.13 7.62 19.07
C VAL A 60 5.24 8.68 19.00
N LYS A 61 6.47 8.29 19.32
CA LYS A 61 7.69 9.08 19.07
C LYS A 61 8.76 8.23 18.40
N GLN A 62 9.37 8.81 17.38
CA GLN A 62 10.46 8.21 16.61
C GLN A 62 11.81 8.40 17.31
N GLY A 63 12.70 7.44 17.12
CA GLY A 63 14.10 7.48 17.57
C GLY A 63 15.07 7.76 16.42
N LEU A 64 16.17 7.00 16.40
CA LEU A 64 17.23 7.09 15.38
C LEU A 64 16.86 6.43 14.04
N LEU A 65 15.81 5.61 14.00
CA LEU A 65 15.43 4.79 12.85
C LEU A 65 14.61 5.58 11.81
N GLY A 66 14.77 5.25 10.53
CA GLY A 66 14.11 5.90 9.39
C GLY A 66 12.71 5.34 9.06
N ASP A 67 11.94 4.92 10.07
CA ASP A 67 10.72 4.13 9.94
C ASP A 67 9.41 4.90 10.20
N CYS A 68 9.44 6.23 10.10
CA CYS A 68 8.27 7.12 10.30
C CYS A 68 6.96 6.62 9.66
N TRP A 69 7.04 5.97 8.50
CA TRP A 69 5.93 5.36 7.78
C TRP A 69 5.16 4.32 8.61
N PHE A 70 5.87 3.51 9.39
CA PHE A 70 5.33 2.47 10.26
C PHE A 70 4.83 3.06 11.58
N LEU A 71 5.59 3.97 12.19
CA LEU A 71 5.18 4.63 13.43
C LEU A 71 3.93 5.50 13.25
N CYS A 72 3.78 6.17 12.09
CA CYS A 72 2.53 6.83 11.71
C CYS A 72 1.38 5.83 11.65
N ALA A 73 1.53 4.69 10.96
CA ALA A 73 0.48 3.67 10.89
C ALA A 73 0.11 3.08 12.26
N CYS A 74 1.06 2.96 13.20
CA CYS A 74 0.81 2.48 14.56
C CYS A 74 -0.21 3.34 15.34
N ALA A 75 -0.35 4.62 15.04
CA ALA A 75 -1.36 5.46 15.68
C ALA A 75 -2.82 5.05 15.34
N ALA A 76 -3.04 4.18 14.33
CA ALA A 76 -4.34 3.57 14.08
C ALA A 76 -4.82 2.72 15.28
N LEU A 77 -3.88 2.07 15.99
CA LEU A 77 -4.16 1.27 17.19
C LEU A 77 -4.55 2.12 18.40
N GLN A 78 -4.24 3.43 18.37
CA GLN A 78 -4.68 4.38 19.39
C GLN A 78 -6.11 4.90 19.14
N LYS A 79 -6.61 4.79 17.90
CA LYS A 79 -7.99 5.19 17.52
C LYS A 79 -9.02 4.05 17.55
N SER A 80 -8.60 2.79 17.67
CA SER A 80 -9.52 1.64 17.71
C SER A 80 -9.02 0.55 18.65
N GLN A 81 -9.80 0.29 19.72
CA GLN A 81 -9.53 -0.83 20.62
C GLN A 81 -9.63 -2.17 19.89
N HIS A 82 -10.58 -2.35 18.98
CA HIS A 82 -10.69 -3.58 18.18
C HIS A 82 -9.39 -3.88 17.41
N LEU A 83 -8.81 -2.87 16.74
CA LEU A 83 -7.51 -3.03 16.05
C LEU A 83 -6.37 -3.28 17.04
N ARG A 84 -6.36 -2.60 18.20
CA ARG A 84 -5.35 -2.80 19.24
C ARG A 84 -5.37 -4.22 19.80
N ASP A 85 -6.54 -4.74 20.18
CA ASP A 85 -6.70 -6.07 20.77
C ASP A 85 -6.54 -7.18 19.70
N GLN A 86 -6.73 -6.85 18.42
CA GLN A 86 -6.40 -7.73 17.29
C GLN A 86 -4.89 -7.78 17.02
N VAL A 87 -4.13 -6.70 17.22
CA VAL A 87 -2.65 -6.66 17.07
C VAL A 87 -1.94 -7.13 18.35
N PHE A 88 -2.49 -6.87 19.53
CA PHE A 88 -2.00 -7.31 20.83
C PHE A 88 -3.06 -8.22 21.48
N PRO A 89 -3.00 -9.54 21.27
CA PRO A 89 -3.94 -10.48 21.87
C PRO A 89 -4.07 -10.28 23.40
N PRO A 90 -5.30 -10.25 23.95
CA PRO A 90 -5.52 -10.12 25.39
C PRO A 90 -4.76 -11.17 26.22
N GLY A 91 -4.34 -10.78 27.43
CA GLY A 91 -3.56 -11.66 28.32
C GLY A 91 -2.03 -11.55 28.18
N GLN A 92 -1.52 -10.48 27.56
CA GLN A 92 -0.09 -10.14 27.67
C GLN A 92 0.29 -9.92 29.15
N PRO A 93 1.44 -10.43 29.62
CA PRO A 93 1.83 -10.32 31.03
C PRO A 93 2.33 -8.91 31.39
N SER A 94 1.98 -8.43 32.59
CA SER A 94 2.69 -7.29 33.19
C SER A 94 4.03 -7.73 33.78
N TRP A 95 5.05 -6.86 33.69
CA TRP A 95 6.39 -7.05 34.29
C TRP A 95 6.38 -7.25 35.81
N LEU A 96 5.29 -6.88 36.48
CA LEU A 96 5.12 -7.06 37.93
C LEU A 96 4.46 -8.41 38.30
N GLU A 97 3.94 -9.16 37.33
CA GLU A 97 3.23 -10.41 37.60
C GLU A 97 4.15 -11.63 37.67
N ARG A 98 3.75 -12.63 38.46
CA ARG A 98 4.43 -13.95 38.51
C ARG A 98 4.31 -14.75 37.19
N THR A 99 3.40 -14.36 36.30
CA THR A 99 3.19 -14.87 34.93
C THR A 99 4.24 -14.38 33.93
N TYR A 100 4.92 -13.26 34.19
CA TYR A 100 5.96 -12.71 33.32
C TYR A 100 7.08 -13.72 33.00
N ARG A 101 7.47 -13.78 31.73
CA ARG A 101 8.57 -14.62 31.21
C ARG A 101 9.55 -13.86 30.31
N GLY A 102 9.46 -12.52 30.22
CA GLY A 102 10.28 -11.73 29.30
C GLY A 102 9.96 -11.96 27.82
N SER A 103 8.68 -12.23 27.52
CA SER A 103 8.16 -12.56 26.19
C SER A 103 6.80 -11.89 25.94
N PHE A 104 6.60 -11.34 24.75
CA PHE A 104 5.33 -10.76 24.30
C PHE A 104 5.00 -11.28 22.90
N THR A 105 3.70 -11.37 22.58
CA THR A 105 3.22 -11.87 21.29
C THR A 105 2.28 -10.87 20.66
N CYS A 106 2.61 -10.37 19.48
CA CYS A 106 1.71 -9.52 18.69
C CYS A 106 1.30 -10.26 17.40
N ARG A 107 0.27 -9.74 16.72
CA ARG A 107 -0.21 -10.23 15.42
C ARG A 107 0.07 -9.19 14.35
N VAL A 108 0.69 -9.61 13.26
CA VAL A 108 0.88 -8.79 12.05
C VAL A 108 0.12 -9.46 10.91
N TRP A 109 -0.69 -8.70 10.19
CA TRP A 109 -1.34 -9.21 8.98
C TRP A 109 -0.30 -9.31 7.87
N GLN A 110 -0.20 -10.49 7.25
CA GLN A 110 0.71 -10.75 6.15
C GLN A 110 -0.06 -11.46 5.03
N PHE A 111 -0.28 -10.78 3.92
CA PHE A 111 -0.72 -11.39 2.67
C PHE A 111 -1.94 -12.33 2.82
N GLY A 112 -3.00 -11.85 3.47
CA GLY A 112 -4.28 -12.55 3.62
C GLY A 112 -4.52 -13.28 4.94
N HIS A 113 -3.53 -13.32 5.85
CA HIS A 113 -3.66 -14.01 7.14
C HIS A 113 -2.96 -13.22 8.25
N TRP A 114 -3.46 -13.32 9.48
CA TRP A 114 -2.78 -12.82 10.67
C TRP A 114 -1.71 -13.83 11.10
N VAL A 115 -0.50 -13.35 11.35
CA VAL A 115 0.64 -14.14 11.83
C VAL A 115 0.95 -13.70 13.26
N GLU A 116 0.93 -14.66 14.18
CA GLU A 116 1.39 -14.43 15.55
C GLU A 116 2.93 -14.46 15.63
N VAL A 117 3.50 -13.44 16.24
CA VAL A 117 4.94 -13.21 16.32
C VAL A 117 5.29 -12.98 17.79
N THR A 118 5.89 -14.00 18.40
CA THR A 118 6.45 -13.89 19.76
C THR A 118 7.88 -13.36 19.68
N ILE A 119 8.20 -12.40 20.55
CA ILE A 119 9.54 -11.83 20.77
C ILE A 119 9.90 -11.92 22.24
N ASP A 120 11.18 -11.83 22.57
CA ASP A 120 11.59 -11.37 23.91
C ASP A 120 11.54 -9.83 24.02
N ASP A 121 11.45 -9.31 25.23
CA ASP A 121 11.32 -7.87 25.50
C ASP A 121 12.66 -7.11 25.60
N ARG A 122 13.80 -7.70 25.20
CA ARG A 122 15.06 -6.95 25.12
C ARG A 122 14.97 -5.94 23.98
N LEU A 123 15.15 -4.66 24.25
CA LEU A 123 15.00 -3.55 23.30
C LEU A 123 16.36 -2.86 23.07
N PRO A 124 16.65 -2.41 21.83
CA PRO A 124 17.85 -1.63 21.53
C PRO A 124 17.93 -0.32 22.31
N CYS A 125 19.05 -0.10 23.00
CA CYS A 125 19.28 1.00 23.92
C CYS A 125 20.66 1.62 23.75
N LEU A 126 20.68 2.93 23.54
CA LEU A 126 21.88 3.78 23.49
C LEU A 126 22.03 4.51 24.84
N ALA A 127 23.21 4.44 25.45
CA ALA A 127 23.49 5.01 26.79
C ALA A 127 22.42 4.63 27.86
N GLY A 128 21.83 3.44 27.75
CA GLY A 128 20.79 2.93 28.65
C GLY A 128 19.35 3.38 28.37
N ARG A 129 19.10 4.18 27.32
CA ARG A 129 17.75 4.62 26.91
C ARG A 129 17.38 4.07 25.53
N LEU A 130 16.09 3.87 25.27
CA LEU A 130 15.59 3.38 23.98
C LEU A 130 16.12 4.23 22.81
N CYS A 131 16.74 3.60 21.81
CA CYS A 131 17.31 4.31 20.66
C CYS A 131 16.40 4.34 19.42
N PHE A 132 15.40 3.47 19.35
CA PHE A 132 14.40 3.45 18.27
C PHE A 132 13.08 4.08 18.77
N SER A 133 11.93 3.56 18.36
CA SER A 133 10.65 4.12 18.82
C SER A 133 10.50 4.16 20.34
N ARG A 134 9.67 5.09 20.83
CA ARG A 134 9.23 5.19 22.22
C ARG A 134 7.86 5.85 22.29
N CYS A 135 7.17 5.71 23.42
CA CYS A 135 5.94 6.46 23.67
C CYS A 135 6.23 7.88 24.18
N GLN A 136 5.20 8.73 24.25
CA GLN A 136 5.25 10.05 24.90
C GLN A 136 5.70 9.96 26.36
N ARG A 137 5.34 8.87 27.06
CA ARG A 137 5.92 8.46 28.35
C ARG A 137 6.99 7.38 28.19
N GLU A 138 8.07 7.49 28.95
CA GLU A 138 9.22 6.57 28.90
C GLU A 138 8.98 5.25 29.67
N ASP A 139 7.92 5.15 30.48
CA ASP A 139 7.48 3.93 31.15
C ASP A 139 6.50 3.06 30.33
N VAL A 140 6.24 3.41 29.06
CA VAL A 140 5.21 2.78 28.22
C VAL A 140 5.83 2.13 26.98
N PHE A 141 5.61 0.82 26.79
CA PHE A 141 6.44 -0.03 25.92
C PHE A 141 5.75 -0.69 24.71
N TRP A 142 4.44 -0.49 24.48
CA TRP A 142 3.73 -1.12 23.35
C TRP A 142 4.39 -0.85 21.99
N LEU A 143 4.77 0.40 21.71
CA LEU A 143 5.35 0.79 20.44
C LEU A 143 6.76 0.19 20.21
N PRO A 144 7.74 0.30 21.14
CA PRO A 144 9.01 -0.41 21.04
C PRO A 144 8.89 -1.92 20.80
N LEU A 145 7.93 -2.58 21.45
CA LEU A 145 7.70 -4.02 21.30
C LEU A 145 7.08 -4.36 19.94
N LEU A 146 6.15 -3.53 19.45
CA LEU A 146 5.54 -3.72 18.13
C LEU A 146 6.52 -3.43 16.99
N GLU A 147 7.36 -2.40 17.15
CA GLU A 147 8.50 -2.10 16.26
C GLU A 147 9.47 -3.28 16.20
N LYS A 148 9.82 -3.89 17.35
CA LYS A 148 10.62 -5.12 17.40
C LYS A 148 9.95 -6.31 16.71
N VAL A 149 8.64 -6.50 16.91
CA VAL A 149 7.87 -7.54 16.18
C VAL A 149 7.92 -7.31 14.68
N TYR A 150 7.73 -6.06 14.23
CA TYR A 150 7.72 -5.73 12.81
C TYR A 150 9.13 -5.87 12.20
N ALA A 151 10.18 -5.45 12.92
CA ALA A 151 11.58 -5.71 12.56
C ALA A 151 11.87 -7.22 12.44
N LYS A 152 11.31 -8.06 13.31
CA LYS A 152 11.40 -9.53 13.20
C LYS A 152 10.67 -10.09 11.97
N VAL A 153 9.51 -9.54 11.59
CA VAL A 153 8.77 -9.93 10.38
C VAL A 153 9.54 -9.56 9.10
N HIS A 154 10.20 -8.40 9.07
CA HIS A 154 11.00 -7.94 7.92
C HIS A 154 12.48 -8.36 7.96
N GLY A 155 12.93 -9.00 9.04
CA GLY A 155 14.24 -9.64 9.19
C GLY A 155 15.30 -8.86 9.99
N SER A 156 15.24 -7.53 10.02
CA SER A 156 16.06 -6.67 10.90
C SER A 156 15.43 -5.28 11.03
N TYR A 157 15.89 -4.47 12.00
CA TYR A 157 15.50 -3.06 12.10
C TYR A 157 15.92 -2.25 10.86
N GLU A 158 17.09 -2.53 10.27
CA GLU A 158 17.54 -1.89 9.01
C GLU A 158 16.54 -2.09 7.86
N HIS A 159 15.84 -3.22 7.78
CA HIS A 159 14.80 -3.44 6.76
C HIS A 159 13.53 -2.58 6.96
N LEU A 160 13.38 -1.87 8.08
CA LEU A 160 12.31 -0.88 8.29
C LEU A 160 12.67 0.53 7.79
N TRP A 161 13.93 0.75 7.37
CA TRP A 161 14.37 2.04 6.88
C TRP A 161 13.70 2.41 5.55
N ALA A 162 12.86 3.45 5.59
CA ALA A 162 11.99 3.93 4.51
C ALA A 162 10.95 2.90 3.99
N GLY A 163 9.71 3.37 3.86
CA GLY A 163 8.58 2.56 3.42
C GLY A 163 7.35 3.42 3.14
N GLN A 164 6.16 2.83 3.19
CA GLN A 164 4.91 3.50 2.82
C GLN A 164 3.84 3.29 3.90
N VAL A 165 3.23 4.38 4.39
CA VAL A 165 2.22 4.32 5.47
C VAL A 165 1.08 3.35 5.12
N ALA A 166 0.69 3.31 3.84
CA ALA A 166 -0.32 2.39 3.33
C ALA A 166 0.05 0.90 3.49
N ASP A 167 1.34 0.53 3.38
CA ASP A 167 1.79 -0.85 3.59
C ASP A 167 1.67 -1.24 5.07
N ALA A 168 2.16 -0.39 5.98
CA ALA A 168 2.05 -0.63 7.42
C ALA A 168 0.58 -0.62 7.89
N LEU A 169 -0.28 0.24 7.34
CA LEU A 169 -1.72 0.24 7.66
C LEU A 169 -2.39 -1.08 7.26
N VAL A 170 -2.10 -1.62 6.08
CA VAL A 170 -2.65 -2.92 5.66
C VAL A 170 -2.11 -4.06 6.55
N ASP A 171 -0.84 -3.99 6.98
CA ASP A 171 -0.23 -5.01 7.85
C ASP A 171 -0.67 -4.91 9.33
N LEU A 172 -1.13 -3.75 9.78
CA LEU A 172 -1.67 -3.52 11.13
C LEU A 172 -3.19 -3.65 11.23
N THR A 173 -3.92 -3.77 10.11
CA THR A 173 -5.39 -3.84 10.11
C THR A 173 -5.98 -5.01 9.32
N GLY A 174 -5.26 -5.57 8.35
CA GLY A 174 -5.85 -6.47 7.35
C GLY A 174 -6.92 -5.81 6.45
N GLY A 175 -7.04 -4.48 6.49
CA GLY A 175 -7.98 -3.67 5.72
C GLY A 175 -7.38 -3.12 4.42
N LEU A 176 -7.89 -1.98 3.95
CA LEU A 176 -7.35 -1.24 2.81
C LEU A 176 -6.74 0.09 3.30
N ALA A 177 -5.79 0.60 2.53
CA ALA A 177 -5.31 1.98 2.65
C ALA A 177 -5.33 2.64 1.28
N GLU A 178 -5.69 3.93 1.24
CA GLU A 178 -5.82 4.72 0.02
C GLU A 178 -4.95 5.98 0.10
N ARG A 179 -4.43 6.43 -1.04
CA ARG A 179 -3.51 7.55 -1.13
C ARG A 179 -4.01 8.61 -2.10
N TRP A 180 -4.00 9.85 -1.65
CA TRP A 180 -4.48 11.02 -2.37
C TRP A 180 -3.31 11.96 -2.66
N ASN A 181 -3.02 12.18 -3.95
CA ASN A 181 -2.03 13.16 -4.38
C ASN A 181 -2.58 14.58 -4.17
N LEU A 182 -1.93 15.36 -3.29
CA LEU A 182 -2.43 16.70 -2.93
C LEU A 182 -2.26 17.72 -4.07
N LYS A 183 -1.31 17.50 -4.98
CA LYS A 183 -1.08 18.37 -6.15
C LYS A 183 -2.15 18.19 -7.22
N ASP A 184 -2.83 17.04 -7.27
CA ASP A 184 -3.99 16.84 -8.14
C ASP A 184 -5.28 17.41 -7.50
N LEU A 185 -5.43 17.29 -6.18
CA LEU A 185 -6.49 17.96 -5.41
C LEU A 185 -6.47 19.49 -5.59
N ALA A 186 -5.29 20.10 -5.45
CA ALA A 186 -5.08 21.54 -5.62
C ALA A 186 -5.35 22.05 -7.05
N ARG A 187 -5.44 21.15 -8.05
CA ARG A 187 -5.85 21.49 -9.43
C ARG A 187 -7.36 21.39 -9.61
N THR A 188 -8.04 20.52 -8.87
CA THR A 188 -9.49 20.34 -8.97
C THR A 188 -10.30 21.41 -8.23
N SER A 189 -9.76 22.04 -7.19
CA SER A 189 -10.44 23.15 -6.49
C SER A 189 -10.61 24.41 -7.37
N GLY A 190 -9.83 24.57 -8.44
CA GLY A 190 -9.85 25.75 -9.31
C GLY A 190 -10.76 25.68 -10.56
N HIS A 191 -11.44 24.55 -10.82
CA HIS A 191 -12.21 24.36 -12.07
C HIS A 191 -13.57 23.71 -11.82
N GLN A 192 -14.66 24.45 -12.10
CA GLN A 192 -16.04 23.98 -11.90
C GLN A 192 -16.55 23.01 -12.98
N ASP A 193 -15.95 23.00 -14.17
CA ASP A 193 -16.39 22.18 -15.31
C ASP A 193 -15.63 20.84 -15.43
N ARG A 194 -16.17 19.76 -14.85
CA ARG A 194 -15.83 18.37 -15.20
C ARG A 194 -17.04 17.42 -15.09
N PRO A 195 -17.10 16.35 -15.92
CA PRO A 195 -18.27 15.49 -16.01
C PRO A 195 -18.52 14.63 -14.76
N VAL A 196 -19.82 14.39 -14.51
CA VAL A 196 -20.38 13.67 -13.35
C VAL A 196 -20.00 12.18 -13.37
N ALA A 197 -18.82 11.85 -12.85
CA ALA A 197 -18.37 10.49 -12.54
C ALA A 197 -17.08 10.45 -11.70
N THR A 198 -16.23 11.49 -11.75
CA THR A 198 -15.03 11.55 -10.89
C THR A 198 -15.44 12.09 -9.53
N GLU A 199 -15.35 11.26 -8.49
CA GLU A 199 -15.69 11.67 -7.13
C GLU A 199 -14.71 12.74 -6.66
N CYS A 200 -15.21 13.96 -6.46
CA CYS A 200 -14.38 15.09 -6.07
C CYS A 200 -13.90 14.88 -4.64
N ARG A 201 -12.63 14.48 -4.50
CA ARG A 201 -11.96 14.35 -3.21
C ARG A 201 -11.68 15.76 -2.65
N THR A 202 -11.85 15.98 -1.35
CA THR A 202 -11.60 17.28 -0.69
C THR A 202 -11.10 17.09 0.75
N CYS A 203 -10.40 18.06 1.33
CA CYS A 203 -9.99 17.95 2.74
C CYS A 203 -11.20 17.99 3.68
N ARG A 204 -12.32 18.61 3.28
CA ARG A 204 -13.59 18.56 4.02
C ARG A 204 -14.16 17.15 4.18
N GLN A 205 -13.89 16.20 3.28
CA GLN A 205 -14.26 14.79 3.49
C GLN A 205 -13.50 14.14 4.65
N LEU A 206 -12.29 14.62 4.96
CA LEU A 206 -11.48 14.11 6.06
C LEU A 206 -12.08 14.46 7.44
N LEU A 207 -12.88 15.53 7.55
CA LEU A 207 -13.64 15.87 8.76
C LEU A 207 -14.51 14.70 9.23
N GLY A 208 -15.18 14.02 8.29
CA GLY A 208 -16.02 12.84 8.58
C GLY A 208 -15.23 11.55 8.83
N LEU A 209 -13.91 11.55 8.69
CA LEU A 209 -13.03 10.38 8.78
C LEU A 209 -12.06 10.43 9.98
N LYS A 210 -11.70 11.64 10.45
CA LYS A 210 -10.67 11.90 11.46
C LYS A 210 -10.82 11.08 12.75
N ASP A 211 -12.05 10.80 13.18
CA ASP A 211 -12.35 10.07 14.42
C ASP A 211 -12.55 8.56 14.18
N ARG A 212 -12.76 8.15 12.92
CA ARG A 212 -13.08 6.76 12.54
C ARG A 212 -11.88 5.96 12.03
N CYS A 213 -10.81 6.63 11.59
CA CYS A 213 -9.63 5.97 11.02
C CYS A 213 -8.36 6.79 11.16
N LEU A 214 -7.24 6.23 10.70
CA LEU A 214 -5.97 6.97 10.62
C LEU A 214 -5.89 7.81 9.36
N LEU A 215 -5.54 9.09 9.56
CA LEU A 215 -5.12 10.03 8.54
C LEU A 215 -3.63 10.34 8.72
N SER A 216 -2.86 10.29 7.64
CA SER A 216 -1.44 10.65 7.62
C SER A 216 -1.13 11.48 6.37
N CYS A 217 -0.15 12.38 6.46
CA CYS A 217 0.36 13.13 5.31
C CYS A 217 1.88 12.97 5.19
N SER A 218 2.43 13.24 4.01
CA SER A 218 3.88 13.17 3.77
C SER A 218 4.41 14.28 2.87
N VAL A 219 5.72 14.53 3.00
CA VAL A 219 6.50 15.40 2.11
C VAL A 219 7.50 14.52 1.37
N LEU A 220 7.35 14.40 0.05
CA LEU A 220 8.12 13.52 -0.83
C LEU A 220 9.23 14.26 -1.59
N SER A 221 9.36 15.58 -1.40
CA SER A 221 10.28 16.42 -2.16
C SER A 221 10.92 17.52 -1.30
N PRO A 222 12.27 17.66 -1.28
CA PRO A 222 12.93 18.80 -0.65
C PRO A 222 12.62 20.08 -1.42
N ARG A 223 11.87 21.00 -0.81
CA ARG A 223 11.59 22.32 -1.37
C ARG A 223 12.67 23.31 -0.93
N THR A 224 13.15 24.13 -1.86
CA THR A 224 14.11 25.20 -1.60
C THR A 224 13.49 26.25 -0.67
N GLY A 225 13.79 26.14 0.63
CA GLY A 225 13.28 27.02 1.69
C GLY A 225 12.66 26.27 2.87
N SER A 226 11.82 25.25 2.61
CA SER A 226 11.02 24.55 3.62
C SER A 226 11.78 23.50 4.45
N GLY A 227 13.02 23.79 4.86
CA GLY A 227 13.92 22.83 5.53
C GLY A 227 13.44 22.32 6.91
N ALA A 228 12.42 22.93 7.50
CA ALA A 228 11.91 22.57 8.83
C ALA A 228 11.06 21.29 8.84
N LEU A 229 10.30 21.01 7.78
CA LEU A 229 9.45 19.80 7.67
C LEU A 229 10.26 18.52 7.45
N GLY A 230 11.51 18.64 7.00
CA GLY A 230 12.27 17.52 6.46
C GLY A 230 11.79 17.11 5.05
N SER A 231 12.27 15.97 4.57
CA SER A 231 11.93 15.43 3.25
C SER A 231 11.96 13.91 3.31
N PHE A 232 11.05 13.27 2.57
CA PHE A 232 10.76 11.84 2.70
C PHE A 232 10.30 11.46 4.12
N HIS A 233 9.50 12.33 4.74
CA HIS A 233 8.99 12.18 6.11
C HIS A 233 7.46 12.08 6.13
N ALA A 234 6.94 11.31 7.08
CA ALA A 234 5.52 11.09 7.30
C ALA A 234 5.07 11.68 8.65
N PHE A 235 3.86 12.24 8.65
CA PHE A 235 3.21 12.88 9.79
C PHE A 235 1.83 12.26 10.03
N ILE A 236 1.28 12.41 11.24
CA ILE A 236 -0.10 12.03 11.54
C ILE A 236 -0.98 13.28 11.46
N VAL A 237 -2.13 13.19 10.79
CA VAL A 237 -3.17 14.23 10.86
C VAL A 237 -4.08 13.86 12.02
N SER A 238 -3.91 14.51 13.17
CA SER A 238 -4.47 14.10 14.45
C SER A 238 -5.89 14.62 14.72
N ASP A 239 -6.22 15.80 14.20
CA ASP A 239 -7.57 16.41 14.21
C ASP A 239 -7.79 17.31 12.98
N LEU A 240 -9.04 17.61 12.65
CA LEU A 240 -9.46 18.63 11.68
C LEU A 240 -10.62 19.45 12.28
N ARG A 241 -10.57 20.78 12.11
CA ARG A 241 -11.58 21.73 12.59
C ARG A 241 -11.95 22.71 11.48
N GLU A 242 -13.23 22.79 11.15
CA GLU A 242 -13.78 23.86 10.34
C GLU A 242 -14.27 24.97 11.29
N LEU A 243 -13.69 26.17 11.17
CA LEU A 243 -13.98 27.35 11.97
C LEU A 243 -14.64 28.42 11.10
N ARG A 244 -15.33 29.36 11.75
CA ARG A 244 -15.87 30.55 11.09
C ARG A 244 -14.99 31.76 11.39
N GLY A 245 -14.36 32.30 10.36
CA GLY A 245 -13.58 33.52 10.48
C GLY A 245 -14.45 34.76 10.73
N ARG A 246 -13.84 35.82 11.29
CA ARG A 246 -14.50 37.08 11.67
C ARG A 246 -15.18 37.82 10.51
N ALA A 247 -14.69 37.64 9.28
CA ALA A 247 -15.33 38.19 8.08
C ALA A 247 -16.40 37.25 7.49
N GLY A 248 -16.75 36.18 8.20
CA GLY A 248 -17.79 35.21 7.85
C GLY A 248 -17.32 34.02 7.01
N GLN A 249 -16.05 33.97 6.63
CA GLN A 249 -15.46 32.88 5.82
C GLN A 249 -15.36 31.56 6.59
N SER A 250 -15.39 30.42 5.88
CA SER A 250 -15.00 29.12 6.45
C SER A 250 -13.47 28.98 6.38
N ILE A 251 -12.87 28.51 7.48
CA ILE A 251 -11.44 28.23 7.60
C ILE A 251 -11.30 26.77 8.02
N LEU A 252 -10.65 25.92 7.21
CA LEU A 252 -10.39 24.53 7.57
C LEU A 252 -8.95 24.37 8.08
N LEU A 253 -8.82 24.06 9.36
CA LEU A 253 -7.55 23.78 10.02
C LEU A 253 -7.33 22.29 10.22
N LEU A 254 -6.09 21.84 9.99
CA LEU A 254 -5.63 20.47 10.21
C LEU A 254 -4.55 20.48 11.30
N ARG A 255 -4.70 19.67 12.36
CA ARG A 255 -3.64 19.48 13.36
C ARG A 255 -2.73 18.35 12.92
N ILE A 256 -1.47 18.67 12.71
CA ILE A 256 -0.45 17.74 12.23
C ILE A 256 0.53 17.47 13.38
N GLN A 257 0.76 16.18 13.64
CA GLN A 257 1.70 15.68 14.63
C GLN A 257 2.97 15.18 13.92
N ASN A 258 4.14 15.70 14.30
CA ASN A 258 5.43 15.23 13.83
C ASN A 258 6.00 14.13 14.74
N PRO A 259 6.21 12.89 14.27
CA PRO A 259 6.79 11.80 15.08
C PRO A 259 8.16 12.09 15.69
N TRP A 260 8.91 13.09 15.18
CA TRP A 260 10.16 13.55 15.79
C TRP A 260 9.98 14.42 17.06
N GLY A 261 8.74 14.78 17.44
CA GLY A 261 8.44 15.72 18.54
C GLY A 261 8.80 17.19 18.23
N ARG A 262 9.28 17.49 17.02
CA ARG A 262 9.73 18.85 16.65
C ARG A 262 8.56 19.68 16.13
N ARG A 263 8.18 20.74 16.85
CA ARG A 263 7.27 21.80 16.35
C ARG A 263 7.96 22.57 15.21
N CYS A 264 7.81 22.06 13.98
CA CYS A 264 8.54 22.54 12.81
C CYS A 264 7.80 23.60 11.97
N TRP A 265 6.51 23.85 12.23
CA TRP A 265 5.72 24.79 11.45
C TRP A 265 6.06 26.25 11.75
N GLN A 266 6.06 27.09 10.72
CA GLN A 266 6.37 28.53 10.82
C GLN A 266 5.34 29.42 10.10
N GLY A 267 4.22 28.87 9.64
CA GLY A 267 3.13 29.61 8.99
C GLY A 267 2.22 30.38 9.96
N PRO A 268 1.22 31.11 9.44
CA PRO A 268 0.28 31.96 10.19
C PRO A 268 -0.40 31.30 11.41
N TRP A 269 -0.61 29.97 11.40
CA TRP A 269 -1.28 29.24 12.48
C TRP A 269 -0.33 28.68 13.56
N ARG A 270 0.95 29.07 13.56
CA ARG A 270 1.86 28.83 14.70
C ARG A 270 1.41 29.62 15.95
N GLU A 271 1.91 29.26 17.12
CA GLU A 271 1.67 30.00 18.35
C GLU A 271 2.14 31.47 18.22
N GLY A 272 1.24 32.42 18.51
CA GLY A 272 1.48 33.85 18.29
C GLY A 272 1.47 34.32 16.82
N GLY A 273 1.14 33.44 15.86
CA GLY A 273 1.02 33.78 14.44
C GLY A 273 -0.25 34.57 14.08
N GLU A 274 -0.21 35.21 12.91
CA GLU A 274 -1.25 36.14 12.43
C GLU A 274 -2.57 35.47 12.03
N GLY A 275 -2.57 34.18 11.69
CA GLY A 275 -3.78 33.42 11.34
C GLY A 275 -4.81 33.45 12.48
N TRP A 276 -4.33 33.38 13.73
CA TRP A 276 -5.15 33.48 14.93
C TRP A 276 -5.85 34.83 15.16
N SER A 277 -5.60 35.85 14.34
CA SER A 277 -6.41 37.07 14.31
C SER A 277 -7.74 36.88 13.57
N GLN A 278 -7.79 35.93 12.62
CA GLN A 278 -8.96 35.68 11.78
C GLN A 278 -10.13 35.01 12.50
N VAL A 279 -9.89 34.36 13.64
CA VAL A 279 -10.87 33.54 14.40
C VAL A 279 -11.14 34.14 15.78
N ASP A 280 -12.13 33.60 16.49
CA ASP A 280 -12.48 34.10 17.81
C ASP A 280 -11.49 33.75 18.92
N ALA A 281 -11.46 34.58 19.96
CA ALA A 281 -10.47 34.43 21.04
C ALA A 281 -10.68 33.15 21.85
N ALA A 282 -11.92 32.67 21.92
CA ALA A 282 -12.27 31.36 22.49
C ALA A 282 -11.65 30.23 21.66
N ASP A 283 -11.96 30.14 20.36
CA ASP A 283 -11.42 29.15 19.42
C ASP A 283 -9.89 29.12 19.46
N ARG A 284 -9.25 30.30 19.38
CA ARG A 284 -7.79 30.44 19.48
C ARG A 284 -7.26 29.83 20.78
N SER A 285 -7.92 30.10 21.91
CA SER A 285 -7.50 29.57 23.22
C SER A 285 -7.69 28.05 23.29
N GLU A 286 -8.83 27.53 22.82
CA GLU A 286 -9.11 26.10 22.75
C GLU A 286 -8.06 25.37 21.89
N LEU A 287 -7.94 25.75 20.62
CA LEU A 287 -7.09 25.02 19.66
C LEU A 287 -5.60 25.10 20.01
N LEU A 288 -5.11 26.19 20.63
CA LEU A 288 -3.74 26.27 21.13
C LEU A 288 -3.54 25.44 22.40
N SER A 289 -4.50 25.40 23.32
CA SER A 289 -4.43 24.58 24.55
C SER A 289 -4.36 23.07 24.27
N GLN A 290 -4.86 22.64 23.11
CA GLN A 290 -4.86 21.24 22.66
C GLN A 290 -3.55 20.80 21.99
N LEU A 291 -2.55 21.68 21.77
CA LEU A 291 -1.31 21.33 21.09
C LEU A 291 -0.28 20.67 22.00
N GLN A 292 0.10 19.43 21.70
CA GLN A 292 1.17 18.70 22.40
C GLN A 292 2.58 18.99 21.81
N GLU A 293 3.60 18.25 22.27
CA GLU A 293 4.96 18.31 21.72
C GLU A 293 4.98 17.77 20.28
N GLY A 294 5.55 18.54 19.34
CA GLY A 294 5.58 18.16 17.92
C GLY A 294 4.28 18.38 17.13
N GLU A 295 3.19 18.83 17.77
CA GLU A 295 1.94 19.19 17.09
C GLU A 295 1.92 20.65 16.64
N PHE A 296 1.21 20.91 15.53
CA PHE A 296 0.94 22.25 14.99
C PHE A 296 -0.33 22.26 14.14
N TRP A 297 -0.95 23.44 13.95
CA TRP A 297 -2.08 23.64 13.03
C TRP A 297 -1.60 24.21 11.69
N VAL A 298 -2.27 23.83 10.60
CA VAL A 298 -2.11 24.38 9.24
C VAL A 298 -3.47 24.62 8.58
N GLU A 299 -3.56 25.55 7.64
CA GLU A 299 -4.77 25.79 6.81
C GLU A 299 -4.87 24.81 5.62
N GLU A 300 -6.06 24.62 5.02
CA GLU A 300 -6.26 23.76 3.84
C GLU A 300 -5.37 24.16 2.65
N GLU A 301 -5.24 25.46 2.39
CA GLU A 301 -4.38 26.03 1.35
C GLU A 301 -2.89 25.79 1.62
N GLU A 302 -2.47 25.90 2.89
CA GLU A 302 -1.09 25.61 3.28
C GLU A 302 -0.78 24.11 3.18
N PHE A 303 -1.75 23.27 3.55
CA PHE A 303 -1.65 21.82 3.52
C PHE A 303 -1.52 21.30 2.08
N LEU A 304 -2.43 21.72 1.21
CA LEU A 304 -2.40 21.42 -0.23
C LEU A 304 -1.16 22.01 -0.93
N ARG A 305 -0.60 23.10 -0.39
CA ARG A 305 0.65 23.69 -0.90
C ARG A 305 1.86 22.87 -0.49
N GLU A 306 2.13 22.68 0.81
CA GLU A 306 3.42 22.15 1.29
C GLU A 306 3.54 20.62 1.25
N PHE A 307 2.45 19.89 1.53
CA PHE A 307 2.46 18.42 1.57
C PHE A 307 2.25 17.82 0.16
N ASP A 308 2.71 16.59 -0.04
CA ASP A 308 2.66 15.93 -1.36
C ASP A 308 1.54 14.87 -1.46
N GLU A 309 1.28 14.13 -0.37
CA GLU A 309 0.33 13.03 -0.34
C GLU A 309 -0.39 12.94 1.02
N VAL A 310 -1.65 12.52 1.02
CA VAL A 310 -2.37 12.00 2.19
C VAL A 310 -2.59 10.49 2.04
N THR A 311 -2.26 9.73 3.08
CA THR A 311 -2.65 8.31 3.23
C THR A 311 -3.82 8.22 4.22
N ILE A 312 -4.84 7.44 3.85
CA ILE A 312 -6.04 7.17 4.64
C ILE A 312 -6.15 5.66 4.88
N GLY A 313 -6.25 5.24 6.14
CA GLY A 313 -6.67 3.87 6.47
C GLY A 313 -8.19 3.74 6.37
N TYR A 314 -8.70 2.63 5.84
CA TYR A 314 -10.15 2.38 5.86
C TYR A 314 -10.60 2.06 7.30
N PRO A 315 -11.69 2.65 7.83
CA PRO A 315 -12.23 2.30 9.13
C PRO A 315 -12.58 0.82 9.21
N VAL A 316 -12.46 0.25 10.42
CA VAL A 316 -12.87 -1.12 10.73
C VAL A 316 -13.90 -1.05 11.85
N THR A 317 -15.07 -1.66 11.65
CA THR A 317 -16.14 -1.72 12.66
C THR A 317 -15.75 -2.67 13.79
N GLU A 318 -16.44 -2.58 14.93
CA GLU A 318 -16.25 -3.48 16.08
C GLU A 318 -16.45 -4.96 15.73
N ALA A 319 -17.24 -5.25 14.69
CA ALA A 319 -17.44 -6.58 14.12
C ALA A 319 -16.32 -7.04 13.14
N GLY A 320 -15.22 -6.28 13.04
CA GLY A 320 -14.10 -6.58 12.14
C GLY A 320 -14.40 -6.40 10.66
N HIS A 321 -15.42 -5.61 10.29
CA HIS A 321 -15.76 -5.33 8.89
C HIS A 321 -15.17 -3.99 8.44
N LEU A 322 -14.60 -3.97 7.24
CA LEU A 322 -14.11 -2.74 6.62
C LEU A 322 -15.30 -1.79 6.31
N GLN A 323 -15.13 -0.49 6.51
CA GLN A 323 -16.13 0.52 6.17
C GLN A 323 -15.69 1.33 4.94
N SER A 324 -16.62 1.65 4.04
CA SER A 324 -16.34 2.58 2.93
C SER A 324 -15.99 3.97 3.45
N LEU A 325 -14.89 4.54 2.93
CA LEU A 325 -14.53 5.95 3.17
C LEU A 325 -15.59 6.93 2.65
N TYR A 326 -16.34 6.53 1.61
CA TYR A 326 -17.19 7.41 0.82
C TYR A 326 -18.67 7.28 1.21
N SER A 327 -19.18 6.05 1.32
CA SER A 327 -20.60 5.79 1.59
C SER A 327 -20.92 5.55 3.07
N GLY A 328 -19.90 5.31 3.90
CA GLY A 328 -20.07 4.86 5.27
C GLY A 328 -20.65 3.44 5.43
N LYS A 329 -20.95 2.71 4.36
CA LYS A 329 -21.45 1.33 4.43
C LYS A 329 -20.37 0.39 4.97
N ALA A 330 -20.78 -0.57 5.80
CA ALA A 330 -19.94 -1.72 6.15
C ALA A 330 -19.86 -2.70 4.97
N LEU A 331 -18.66 -3.22 4.71
CA LEU A 331 -18.32 -4.07 3.57
C LEU A 331 -18.25 -5.55 4.00
N CYS A 332 -19.34 -6.02 4.62
CA CYS A 332 -19.43 -7.30 5.34
C CYS A 332 -19.10 -8.52 4.47
N HIS A 333 -19.25 -8.43 3.14
CA HIS A 333 -18.99 -9.53 2.21
C HIS A 333 -17.55 -9.48 1.68
N THR A 334 -16.61 -9.93 2.51
CA THR A 334 -15.19 -10.03 2.15
C THR A 334 -14.84 -11.42 1.59
N GLN A 335 -14.01 -11.48 0.54
CA GLN A 335 -13.45 -12.70 -0.04
C GLN A 335 -12.04 -12.43 -0.59
N ALA A 336 -11.15 -13.44 -0.55
CA ALA A 336 -9.81 -13.33 -1.14
C ALA A 336 -9.40 -14.64 -1.83
N LEU A 337 -8.71 -14.55 -2.96
CA LEU A 337 -8.14 -15.70 -3.67
C LEU A 337 -6.69 -15.44 -4.10
N PRO A 338 -5.76 -16.39 -3.86
CA PRO A 338 -4.39 -16.28 -4.32
C PRO A 338 -4.27 -16.53 -5.83
N GLY A 339 -3.31 -15.85 -6.45
CA GLY A 339 -2.95 -16.01 -7.85
C GLY A 339 -1.46 -15.81 -8.11
N ALA A 340 -1.05 -16.08 -9.34
CA ALA A 340 0.32 -15.87 -9.78
C ALA A 340 0.39 -15.55 -11.28
N TRP A 341 1.28 -14.62 -11.62
CA TRP A 341 1.79 -14.44 -12.97
C TRP A 341 2.98 -15.39 -13.12
N VAL A 342 2.92 -16.27 -14.12
CA VAL A 342 3.93 -17.29 -14.42
C VAL A 342 4.48 -16.99 -15.81
N LYS A 343 5.80 -16.80 -15.90
CA LYS A 343 6.53 -16.52 -17.14
C LYS A 343 6.19 -17.58 -18.20
N GLY A 344 5.90 -17.15 -19.43
CA GLY A 344 5.49 -18.01 -20.54
C GLY A 344 4.10 -18.65 -20.44
N GLN A 345 3.34 -18.44 -19.34
CA GLN A 345 2.02 -19.07 -19.13
C GLN A 345 0.90 -18.07 -18.80
N SER A 346 1.07 -17.26 -17.76
CA SER A 346 0.07 -16.31 -17.26
C SER A 346 0.61 -14.90 -16.97
N ALA A 347 1.90 -14.65 -17.22
CA ALA A 347 2.48 -13.31 -17.15
C ALA A 347 2.22 -12.53 -18.46
N GLY A 348 0.95 -12.14 -18.68
CA GLY A 348 0.49 -11.60 -19.96
C GLY A 348 0.95 -10.16 -20.28
N GLY A 349 1.33 -9.40 -19.26
CA GLY A 349 1.55 -7.95 -19.37
C GLY A 349 0.25 -7.15 -19.33
N CYS A 350 0.33 -5.84 -19.58
CA CYS A 350 -0.83 -4.94 -19.59
C CYS A 350 -1.71 -5.12 -20.83
N ARG A 351 -2.84 -4.41 -20.89
CA ARG A 351 -3.80 -4.44 -22.02
C ARG A 351 -3.19 -4.10 -23.39
N ASN A 352 -2.04 -3.42 -23.41
CA ASN A 352 -1.33 -3.06 -24.64
C ASN A 352 -0.43 -4.22 -25.15
N ASN A 353 -0.24 -5.29 -24.37
CA ASN A 353 0.48 -6.48 -24.80
C ASN A 353 -0.50 -7.51 -25.38
N SER A 354 -0.13 -8.13 -26.52
CA SER A 354 -0.87 -9.26 -27.10
C SER A 354 -0.98 -10.47 -26.15
N GLY A 355 -0.13 -10.55 -25.14
CA GLY A 355 -0.19 -11.53 -24.06
C GLY A 355 -1.32 -11.30 -23.04
N PHE A 356 -1.99 -10.13 -23.02
CA PHE A 356 -2.98 -9.79 -21.98
C PHE A 356 -4.05 -10.87 -21.72
N PRO A 357 -4.62 -11.55 -22.75
CA PRO A 357 -5.62 -12.60 -22.53
C PRO A 357 -5.11 -13.83 -21.76
N SER A 358 -3.79 -14.01 -21.59
CA SER A 358 -3.21 -15.10 -20.79
C SER A 358 -3.21 -14.84 -19.28
N ASN A 359 -3.33 -13.57 -18.84
CA ASN A 359 -3.32 -13.19 -17.42
C ASN A 359 -4.37 -13.98 -16.60
N PRO A 360 -4.14 -14.22 -15.29
CA PRO A 360 -5.13 -14.86 -14.43
C PRO A 360 -6.48 -14.14 -14.49
N LYS A 361 -7.56 -14.92 -14.43
CA LYS A 361 -8.94 -14.45 -14.60
C LYS A 361 -9.78 -14.95 -13.43
N PHE A 362 -10.64 -14.10 -12.91
CA PHE A 362 -11.50 -14.42 -11.77
C PHE A 362 -12.94 -14.00 -12.07
N TRP A 363 -13.88 -14.93 -11.87
CA TRP A 363 -15.30 -14.65 -11.86
C TRP A 363 -15.68 -13.98 -10.54
N LEU A 364 -16.21 -12.77 -10.63
CA LEU A 364 -16.92 -12.08 -9.56
C LEU A 364 -18.41 -12.10 -9.90
N ARG A 365 -19.23 -12.75 -9.08
CA ARG A 365 -20.70 -12.64 -9.13
C ARG A 365 -21.15 -11.61 -8.09
N VAL A 366 -22.00 -10.68 -8.51
CA VAL A 366 -22.67 -9.70 -7.64
C VAL A 366 -24.15 -10.07 -7.59
N SER A 367 -24.73 -10.20 -6.39
CA SER A 367 -26.11 -10.71 -6.22
C SER A 367 -27.17 -9.61 -6.21
N GLU A 368 -26.83 -8.46 -5.61
CA GLU A 368 -27.69 -7.29 -5.40
C GLU A 368 -26.90 -6.00 -5.73
N PRO A 369 -27.53 -4.84 -6.01
CA PRO A 369 -26.81 -3.59 -6.26
C PRO A 369 -25.91 -3.25 -5.08
N SER A 370 -24.59 -3.28 -5.30
CA SER A 370 -23.60 -3.26 -4.22
C SER A 370 -22.46 -2.31 -4.51
N GLU A 371 -21.97 -1.65 -3.47
CA GLU A 371 -20.63 -1.08 -3.48
C GLU A 371 -19.63 -2.24 -3.37
N VAL A 372 -18.64 -2.27 -4.26
CA VAL A 372 -17.64 -3.33 -4.35
C VAL A 372 -16.26 -2.70 -4.47
N TYR A 373 -15.36 -3.09 -3.58
CA TYR A 373 -13.94 -2.87 -3.71
C TYR A 373 -13.26 -4.13 -4.23
N VAL A 374 -12.41 -4.01 -5.24
CA VAL A 374 -11.57 -5.12 -5.74
C VAL A 374 -10.12 -4.67 -5.63
N ALA A 375 -9.33 -5.36 -4.80
CA ALA A 375 -7.95 -5.02 -4.49
C ALA A 375 -6.97 -6.13 -4.91
N LEU A 376 -5.79 -5.72 -5.38
CA LEU A 376 -4.74 -6.58 -5.91
C LEU A 376 -3.46 -6.32 -5.11
N LEU A 377 -3.23 -7.16 -4.10
CA LEU A 377 -2.02 -7.15 -3.29
C LEU A 377 -0.95 -8.05 -3.93
N GLN A 378 0.20 -7.51 -4.31
CA GLN A 378 1.37 -8.30 -4.72
C GLN A 378 2.29 -8.62 -3.53
N ARG A 379 2.94 -9.79 -3.56
CA ARG A 379 4.00 -10.16 -2.60
C ARG A 379 5.36 -9.73 -3.17
N ARG A 380 6.25 -9.18 -2.32
CA ARG A 380 7.68 -9.01 -2.65
C ARG A 380 8.26 -10.32 -3.21
N GLY A 381 9.14 -10.21 -4.19
CA GLY A 381 9.82 -11.39 -4.77
C GLY A 381 10.66 -12.13 -3.73
N ALA A 382 10.71 -13.45 -3.81
CA ALA A 382 11.57 -14.26 -2.93
C ALA A 382 13.07 -14.12 -3.25
N ASP A 383 13.40 -13.59 -4.45
CA ASP A 383 14.75 -13.31 -4.95
C ASP A 383 15.46 -12.14 -4.20
N GLY A 384 15.11 -11.86 -2.94
CA GLY A 384 15.75 -10.86 -2.09
C GLY A 384 17.21 -11.20 -1.73
N VAL A 385 17.65 -12.43 -2.03
CA VAL A 385 19.07 -12.82 -1.95
C VAL A 385 19.84 -12.22 -3.13
N ALA A 386 20.43 -11.05 -2.89
CA ALA A 386 21.61 -10.51 -3.58
C ALA A 386 21.61 -10.60 -5.12
N ARG A 387 20.68 -9.91 -5.80
CA ARG A 387 20.94 -9.51 -7.20
C ARG A 387 22.08 -8.49 -7.24
N VAL A 388 23.25 -8.95 -7.67
CA VAL A 388 24.49 -8.19 -7.83
C VAL A 388 24.24 -6.85 -8.52
N ARG A 389 24.84 -5.78 -7.99
CA ARG A 389 24.79 -4.43 -8.58
C ARG A 389 25.29 -4.46 -10.03
N ALA A 390 24.48 -3.97 -10.96
CA ALA A 390 25.02 -3.47 -12.22
C ALA A 390 25.96 -2.27 -11.96
N PRO A 391 26.95 -1.99 -12.83
CA PRO A 391 27.98 -0.98 -12.56
C PRO A 391 27.44 0.45 -12.35
N VAL A 392 28.28 1.26 -11.70
CA VAL A 392 28.03 2.67 -11.32
C VAL A 392 27.63 3.52 -12.53
N GLY A 393 26.53 4.29 -12.43
CA GLY A 393 26.14 5.26 -13.45
C GLY A 393 24.75 5.86 -13.26
N GLY A 394 24.59 6.84 -12.36
CA GLY A 394 23.37 7.67 -12.26
C GLY A 394 22.93 8.04 -10.84
N PRO A 395 22.83 9.34 -10.48
CA PRO A 395 22.40 9.78 -9.16
C PRO A 395 20.86 9.82 -9.02
N THR A 396 20.22 8.64 -8.91
CA THR A 396 18.88 8.44 -8.31
C THR A 396 18.52 6.95 -8.29
N SER A 397 18.87 6.25 -7.21
CA SER A 397 18.46 4.85 -6.99
C SER A 397 17.82 4.67 -5.62
N PHE A 398 16.54 5.05 -5.52
CA PHE A 398 15.73 4.80 -4.33
C PHE A 398 15.53 3.29 -4.10
N PRO A 399 15.50 2.81 -2.84
CA PRO A 399 15.18 1.43 -2.48
C PRO A 399 13.67 1.17 -2.64
N GLY A 400 13.23 0.96 -3.89
CA GLY A 400 11.82 0.78 -4.23
C GLY A 400 11.58 -0.09 -5.47
N LYS A 401 12.53 -0.97 -5.85
CA LYS A 401 12.47 -1.80 -7.06
C LYS A 401 11.95 -3.23 -6.83
N ASP A 402 11.41 -3.51 -5.65
CA ASP A 402 10.99 -4.86 -5.23
C ASP A 402 9.58 -5.24 -5.73
N TYR A 403 8.75 -4.23 -6.02
CA TYR A 403 7.42 -4.38 -6.57
C TYR A 403 7.42 -4.21 -8.08
N GLN A 404 6.47 -4.88 -8.74
CA GLN A 404 6.23 -4.74 -10.17
C GLN A 404 5.14 -3.69 -10.39
N ALA A 405 5.15 -3.01 -11.53
CA ALA A 405 4.00 -2.19 -11.90
C ALA A 405 2.78 -3.09 -12.13
N VAL A 406 1.78 -3.02 -11.26
CA VAL A 406 0.57 -3.87 -11.28
C VAL A 406 -0.69 -3.04 -11.55
N GLY A 407 -1.67 -3.67 -12.20
CA GLY A 407 -2.91 -3.03 -12.61
C GLY A 407 -4.03 -4.06 -12.75
N LEU A 408 -5.24 -3.62 -12.41
CA LEU A 408 -6.43 -4.45 -12.27
C LEU A 408 -7.55 -3.88 -13.14
N HIS A 409 -8.30 -4.76 -13.80
CA HIS A 409 -9.41 -4.38 -14.68
C HIS A 409 -10.59 -5.33 -14.49
N VAL A 410 -11.81 -4.81 -14.60
CA VAL A 410 -13.07 -5.54 -14.41
C VAL A 410 -14.00 -5.31 -15.59
N TRP A 411 -14.53 -6.38 -16.19
CA TRP A 411 -15.54 -6.34 -17.25
C TRP A 411 -16.87 -6.90 -16.74
N LYS A 412 -18.01 -6.30 -17.11
CA LYS A 412 -19.31 -6.96 -16.98
C LYS A 412 -19.47 -7.99 -18.09
N VAL A 413 -20.08 -9.14 -17.81
CA VAL A 413 -20.42 -10.15 -18.81
C VAL A 413 -21.86 -10.65 -18.64
N GLU A 414 -22.44 -11.12 -19.74
CA GLU A 414 -23.82 -11.61 -19.78
C GLU A 414 -24.06 -12.87 -18.94
N LYS A 415 -23.13 -13.84 -19.00
CA LYS A 415 -23.28 -15.20 -18.45
C LYS A 415 -21.91 -15.75 -18.02
N ARG A 416 -21.87 -16.84 -17.23
CA ARG A 416 -20.62 -17.51 -16.80
C ARG A 416 -19.89 -18.28 -17.92
N ARG A 417 -20.48 -18.42 -19.11
CA ARG A 417 -19.85 -18.95 -20.33
C ARG A 417 -19.76 -17.80 -21.35
N VAL A 418 -18.55 -17.40 -21.73
CA VAL A 418 -18.30 -16.25 -22.62
C VAL A 418 -17.10 -16.54 -23.52
N SER A 419 -17.12 -16.01 -24.74
CA SER A 419 -15.91 -15.91 -25.57
C SER A 419 -14.96 -14.88 -24.95
N LEU A 420 -13.90 -15.35 -24.29
CA LEU A 420 -12.94 -14.49 -23.59
C LEU A 420 -12.30 -13.43 -24.50
N PRO A 421 -11.92 -13.70 -25.77
CA PRO A 421 -11.43 -12.66 -26.67
C PRO A 421 -12.44 -11.52 -26.87
N ARG A 422 -13.73 -11.86 -27.10
CA ARG A 422 -14.81 -10.87 -27.29
C ARG A 422 -15.11 -10.08 -26.01
N ALA A 423 -14.99 -10.71 -24.84
CA ALA A 423 -15.15 -10.03 -23.56
C ALA A 423 -14.03 -9.01 -23.30
N LEU A 424 -12.77 -9.41 -23.53
CA LEU A 424 -11.61 -8.56 -23.25
C LEU A 424 -11.35 -7.48 -24.31
N SER A 425 -11.94 -7.61 -25.51
CA SER A 425 -11.93 -6.54 -26.53
C SER A 425 -12.91 -5.39 -26.22
N ALA A 426 -13.89 -5.61 -25.34
CA ALA A 426 -14.76 -4.53 -24.87
C ALA A 426 -14.00 -3.59 -23.91
N PRO A 427 -14.46 -2.34 -23.71
CA PRO A 427 -13.98 -1.53 -22.59
C PRO A 427 -14.34 -2.21 -21.26
N PRO A 428 -13.44 -2.19 -20.25
CA PRO A 428 -13.78 -2.62 -18.89
C PRO A 428 -14.79 -1.62 -18.28
N VAL A 429 -15.60 -2.10 -17.33
CA VAL A 429 -16.52 -1.25 -16.56
C VAL A 429 -15.80 -0.51 -15.42
N ALA A 430 -14.65 -1.03 -14.99
CA ALA A 430 -13.73 -0.36 -14.07
C ALA A 430 -12.29 -0.85 -14.29
N GLY A 431 -11.29 -0.01 -14.03
CA GLY A 431 -9.89 -0.39 -14.14
C GLY A 431 -8.94 0.64 -13.57
N THR A 432 -7.73 0.21 -13.22
CA THR A 432 -6.68 1.08 -12.67
C THR A 432 -6.19 2.03 -13.77
N VAL A 433 -6.21 3.34 -13.51
CA VAL A 433 -5.87 4.39 -14.50
C VAL A 433 -4.49 4.17 -15.13
N CYS A 434 -3.54 3.70 -14.33
CA CYS A 434 -2.23 3.21 -14.74
C CYS A 434 -1.88 1.92 -13.99
N HIS A 435 -0.81 1.25 -14.40
CA HIS A 435 -0.15 0.25 -13.58
C HIS A 435 0.82 0.96 -12.62
N ALA A 436 0.70 0.72 -11.32
CA ALA A 436 1.51 1.36 -10.28
C ALA A 436 2.48 0.38 -9.61
N TYR A 437 3.63 0.85 -9.13
CA TYR A 437 4.64 0.05 -8.42
C TYR A 437 4.26 -0.20 -6.93
N ASP A 438 2.98 -0.18 -6.64
CA ASP A 438 2.42 -0.24 -5.29
C ASP A 438 2.29 -1.69 -4.82
N ARG A 439 2.44 -1.94 -3.52
CA ARG A 439 2.18 -3.26 -2.95
C ARG A 439 0.73 -3.69 -3.15
N GLU A 440 -0.21 -2.76 -3.04
CA GLU A 440 -1.63 -2.99 -3.33
C GLU A 440 -2.20 -1.87 -4.20
N VAL A 441 -2.92 -2.25 -5.26
CA VAL A 441 -3.78 -1.35 -6.03
C VAL A 441 -5.23 -1.80 -5.91
N HIS A 442 -6.18 -0.88 -5.76
CA HIS A 442 -7.60 -1.23 -5.62
C HIS A 442 -8.51 -0.36 -6.49
N LEU A 443 -9.71 -0.88 -6.73
CA LEU A 443 -10.80 -0.23 -7.45
C LEU A 443 -12.03 -0.17 -6.54
N ARG A 444 -12.69 0.99 -6.48
CA ARG A 444 -14.07 1.11 -6.00
C ARG A 444 -15.02 1.03 -7.21
N CYS A 445 -16.13 0.33 -7.07
CA CYS A 445 -17.15 0.16 -8.11
C CYS A 445 -18.55 0.04 -7.49
N GLU A 446 -19.52 0.83 -7.96
CA GLU A 446 -20.94 0.52 -7.72
C GLU A 446 -21.39 -0.49 -8.79
N LEU A 447 -21.63 -1.75 -8.39
CA LEU A 447 -21.94 -2.85 -9.32
C LEU A 447 -23.40 -3.32 -9.16
N ALA A 448 -24.14 -3.25 -10.26
CA ALA A 448 -25.44 -3.90 -10.42
C ALA A 448 -25.31 -5.44 -10.40
N PRO A 449 -26.39 -6.19 -10.12
CA PRO A 449 -26.39 -7.65 -10.20
C PRO A 449 -25.85 -8.20 -11.52
N GLY A 450 -25.15 -9.33 -11.45
CA GLY A 450 -24.65 -10.04 -12.62
C GLY A 450 -23.30 -10.73 -12.43
N TYR A 451 -22.67 -11.03 -13.57
CA TYR A 451 -21.36 -11.66 -13.66
C TYR A 451 -20.31 -10.66 -14.15
N TYR A 452 -19.14 -10.69 -13.53
CA TYR A 452 -18.02 -9.82 -13.81
C TYR A 452 -16.73 -10.64 -13.91
N LEU A 453 -15.81 -10.21 -14.77
CA LEU A 453 -14.51 -10.82 -15.00
C LEU A 453 -13.42 -9.86 -14.53
N ALA A 454 -12.74 -10.20 -13.43
CA ALA A 454 -11.58 -9.46 -12.93
C ALA A 454 -10.28 -10.05 -13.49
N VAL A 455 -9.40 -9.18 -13.98
CA VAL A 455 -8.11 -9.53 -14.60
C VAL A 455 -6.97 -8.71 -13.97
N PRO A 456 -6.24 -9.26 -12.98
CA PRO A 456 -5.01 -8.68 -12.47
C PRO A 456 -3.82 -8.94 -13.42
N SER A 457 -2.99 -7.92 -13.62
CA SER A 457 -1.89 -7.92 -14.60
C SER A 457 -0.67 -7.14 -14.11
N THR A 458 0.53 -7.61 -14.45
CA THR A 458 1.75 -6.79 -14.48
C THR A 458 1.72 -5.85 -15.67
N PHE A 459 2.51 -4.77 -15.66
CA PHE A 459 2.65 -3.87 -16.80
C PHE A 459 3.40 -4.55 -17.94
N LEU A 460 4.56 -5.13 -17.62
CA LEU A 460 5.40 -5.87 -18.55
C LEU A 460 4.96 -7.34 -18.66
N LYS A 461 5.06 -7.89 -19.88
CA LYS A 461 4.91 -9.33 -20.17
C LYS A 461 6.06 -10.13 -19.55
N ASP A 462 5.81 -11.40 -19.26
CA ASP A 462 6.80 -12.39 -18.79
C ASP A 462 7.47 -12.11 -17.44
N VAL A 463 6.98 -11.10 -16.70
CA VAL A 463 7.30 -10.85 -15.30
C VAL A 463 6.56 -11.85 -14.40
N PRO A 464 7.26 -12.70 -13.63
CA PRO A 464 6.63 -13.58 -12.66
C PRO A 464 6.28 -12.82 -11.37
N GLY A 465 5.26 -13.29 -10.64
CA GLY A 465 4.91 -12.73 -9.32
C GLY A 465 3.74 -13.45 -8.67
N ARG A 466 3.60 -13.31 -7.35
CA ARG A 466 2.47 -13.85 -6.56
C ARG A 466 1.61 -12.70 -6.06
N PHE A 467 0.30 -12.88 -6.10
CA PHE A 467 -0.66 -11.87 -5.64
C PHE A 467 -1.86 -12.49 -4.92
N LEU A 468 -2.59 -11.67 -4.19
CA LEU A 468 -3.85 -11.97 -3.55
C LEU A 468 -4.90 -11.00 -4.11
N LEU A 469 -5.92 -11.54 -4.79
CA LEU A 469 -7.06 -10.75 -5.25
C LEU A 469 -8.11 -10.74 -4.14
N ARG A 470 -8.34 -9.58 -3.53
CA ARG A 470 -9.29 -9.35 -2.43
C ARG A 470 -10.53 -8.65 -2.98
N VAL A 471 -11.69 -8.95 -2.43
CA VAL A 471 -12.96 -8.27 -2.71
C VAL A 471 -13.63 -7.96 -1.37
N PHE A 472 -14.12 -6.73 -1.23
CA PHE A 472 -14.93 -6.27 -0.11
C PHE A 472 -16.23 -5.70 -0.67
N SER A 473 -17.38 -5.96 -0.07
CA SER A 473 -18.64 -5.43 -0.60
C SER A 473 -19.73 -5.23 0.46
N SER A 474 -20.56 -4.21 0.24
CA SER A 474 -21.78 -3.96 1.02
C SER A 474 -22.88 -4.99 0.79
N GLY A 475 -22.79 -5.82 -0.26
CA GLY A 475 -23.78 -6.83 -0.62
C GLY A 475 -23.13 -8.14 -1.09
N ARG A 476 -23.94 -9.17 -1.30
CA ARG A 476 -23.46 -10.55 -1.42
C ARG A 476 -22.73 -10.80 -2.73
N VAL A 477 -21.41 -10.94 -2.63
CA VAL A 477 -20.51 -11.31 -3.73
C VAL A 477 -20.06 -12.77 -3.67
N SER A 478 -19.61 -13.32 -4.80
CA SER A 478 -18.90 -14.61 -4.86
C SER A 478 -17.74 -14.53 -5.86
N LEU A 479 -16.53 -14.87 -5.39
CA LEU A 479 -15.29 -14.83 -6.16
C LEU A 479 -14.80 -16.27 -6.46
N SER A 480 -14.49 -16.58 -7.72
CA SER A 480 -13.92 -17.88 -8.10
C SER A 480 -12.90 -17.74 -9.23
N ARG A 481 -11.77 -18.48 -9.16
CA ARG A 481 -10.76 -18.46 -10.23
C ARG A 481 -11.31 -19.13 -11.49
N LEU A 482 -11.12 -18.50 -12.65
CA LEU A 482 -11.32 -19.15 -13.94
C LEU A 482 -10.15 -20.11 -14.17
N LEU A 483 -10.41 -21.41 -14.07
CA LEU A 483 -9.50 -22.41 -14.62
C LEU A 483 -9.52 -22.28 -16.14
N CYS A 484 -8.40 -21.85 -16.71
CA CYS A 484 -8.19 -21.96 -18.15
C CYS A 484 -8.00 -23.46 -18.43
N LEU A 485 -8.98 -24.09 -19.06
CA LEU A 485 -8.78 -25.43 -19.60
C LEU A 485 -7.64 -25.36 -20.61
N SER A 486 -6.52 -26.02 -20.31
CA SER A 486 -5.48 -26.27 -21.31
C SER A 486 -6.14 -26.94 -22.51
N LEU A 487 -5.87 -26.43 -23.71
CA LEU A 487 -6.24 -27.11 -24.94
C LEU A 487 -5.81 -28.58 -24.83
N PRO A 488 -6.68 -29.55 -25.15
CA PRO A 488 -6.31 -30.96 -25.07
C PRO A 488 -5.07 -31.18 -25.94
N ALA A 489 -4.04 -31.81 -25.36
CA ALA A 489 -2.78 -32.01 -26.05
C ALA A 489 -3.02 -32.73 -27.39
N VAL A 490 -2.41 -32.23 -28.46
CA VAL A 490 -2.47 -32.86 -29.78
C VAL A 490 -2.06 -34.33 -29.62
N PRO A 491 -2.89 -35.30 -30.04
CA PRO A 491 -2.59 -36.72 -29.83
C PRO A 491 -1.27 -37.06 -30.52
N SER A 492 -0.27 -37.43 -29.72
CA SER A 492 1.09 -37.66 -30.20
C SER A 492 1.11 -38.75 -31.27
N SER A 493 1.80 -38.48 -32.38
CA SER A 493 1.83 -39.34 -33.55
C SER A 493 2.38 -40.74 -33.24
N ARG A 494 1.61 -41.76 -33.64
CA ARG A 494 1.99 -43.16 -33.92
C ARG A 494 3.29 -43.66 -33.26
N ARG A 495 3.17 -44.46 -32.20
CA ARG A 495 4.17 -45.51 -31.92
C ARG A 495 4.26 -46.44 -33.15
N PRO A 496 5.45 -46.86 -33.61
CA PRO A 496 5.56 -47.91 -34.62
C PRO A 496 5.04 -49.24 -34.06
N ARG A 497 4.41 -50.05 -34.91
CA ARG A 497 3.99 -51.43 -34.58
C ARG A 497 5.20 -52.35 -34.48
N ALA A 498 5.28 -53.15 -33.42
CA ALA A 498 6.01 -54.42 -33.47
C ALA A 498 5.25 -55.43 -34.36
N LEU A 499 5.97 -56.34 -35.01
CA LEU A 499 5.37 -57.41 -35.81
C LEU A 499 4.89 -58.56 -34.90
N PRO A 500 3.68 -59.11 -35.11
CA PRO A 500 3.31 -60.42 -34.62
C PRO A 500 3.58 -61.49 -35.68
N THR A 501 4.34 -62.52 -35.33
CA THR A 501 4.43 -63.79 -36.08
C THR A 501 3.35 -64.77 -35.58
N GLY A 502 3.00 -65.82 -36.35
CA GLY A 502 2.49 -67.05 -35.70
C GLY A 502 1.19 -67.74 -36.13
N ARG A 503 0.53 -67.41 -37.26
CA ARG A 503 -0.45 -68.29 -37.96
C ARG A 503 -1.78 -68.68 -37.22
N PRO A 504 -2.76 -69.33 -37.89
CA PRO A 504 -4.18 -69.35 -37.45
C PRO A 504 -4.85 -70.74 -37.31
N ARG A 505 -6.11 -70.78 -36.85
CA ARG A 505 -7.20 -71.62 -37.42
C ARG A 505 -8.63 -71.17 -36.96
N PRO A 506 -9.73 -71.57 -37.64
CA PRO A 506 -11.02 -70.87 -37.57
C PRO A 506 -12.24 -71.70 -37.08
N ARG A 507 -13.35 -71.01 -36.80
CA ARG A 507 -14.78 -71.44 -36.85
C ARG A 507 -15.71 -70.22 -36.66
N VAL A 508 -17.02 -70.31 -36.81
CA VAL A 508 -17.79 -70.38 -38.09
C VAL A 508 -19.27 -70.05 -37.81
N SER A 509 -19.96 -69.34 -38.74
CA SER A 509 -21.41 -68.98 -38.73
C SER A 509 -21.90 -68.04 -37.60
N GLY A 510 -22.95 -67.22 -37.80
CA GLY A 510 -23.72 -66.90 -39.02
C GLY A 510 -25.03 -66.12 -38.74
N ARG A 511 -25.82 -65.82 -39.80
CA ARG A 511 -27.17 -65.16 -39.84
C ARG A 511 -27.14 -63.61 -39.71
N LEU A 512 -27.65 -62.82 -40.68
CA LEU A 512 -29.04 -62.52 -41.16
C LEU A 512 -29.84 -61.61 -40.19
N CYS A 513 -30.75 -60.71 -40.59
CA CYS A 513 -30.97 -59.90 -41.82
C CYS A 513 -32.16 -58.91 -41.59
N GLY A 514 -32.40 -57.94 -42.49
CA GLY A 514 -33.54 -56.99 -42.45
C GLY A 514 -33.07 -55.54 -42.23
N CYS A 515 -33.24 -54.54 -43.11
CA CYS A 515 -34.24 -54.19 -44.14
C CYS A 515 -35.53 -53.55 -43.57
N GLY A 516 -35.79 -52.27 -43.89
CA GLY A 516 -36.94 -51.50 -43.37
C GLY A 516 -36.98 -50.02 -43.80
N ALA A 517 -37.35 -49.76 -45.05
CA ALA A 517 -37.75 -48.47 -45.64
C ALA A 517 -38.92 -48.78 -46.64
N PRO A 518 -39.65 -47.84 -47.30
CA PRO A 518 -39.39 -46.40 -47.51
C PRO A 518 -40.67 -45.49 -47.39
N GLY A 519 -40.68 -44.33 -48.08
CA GLY A 519 -41.79 -43.35 -48.21
C GLY A 519 -41.26 -41.91 -48.01
N GLU A 520 -41.27 -40.94 -48.92
CA GLU A 520 -42.12 -40.57 -50.08
C GLU A 520 -43.58 -40.24 -49.71
N SER A 521 -44.27 -39.23 -50.25
CA SER A 521 -43.94 -37.98 -51.02
C SER A 521 -45.22 -37.06 -51.01
N ALA A 522 -45.39 -35.88 -51.64
CA ALA A 522 -44.63 -34.97 -52.53
C ALA A 522 -45.25 -33.53 -52.44
N GLY A 523 -44.78 -32.56 -53.25
CA GLY A 523 -45.58 -31.37 -53.65
C GLY A 523 -45.16 -29.97 -53.12
N GLN A 524 -45.31 -28.87 -53.88
CA GLN A 524 -44.54 -28.40 -55.06
C GLN A 524 -45.06 -26.99 -55.51
N ARG A 525 -44.25 -26.19 -56.25
CA ARG A 525 -44.55 -24.87 -56.89
C ARG A 525 -44.57 -23.68 -55.91
N GLY A 526 -44.20 -22.43 -56.26
CA GLY A 526 -43.63 -21.78 -57.46
C GLY A 526 -43.66 -20.23 -57.25
N ALA A 527 -42.93 -19.33 -57.92
CA ALA A 527 -41.98 -19.43 -59.04
C ALA A 527 -40.92 -18.27 -59.01
N ALA A 528 -40.31 -17.93 -60.16
CA ALA A 528 -39.14 -17.02 -60.34
C ALA A 528 -39.49 -15.49 -60.29
N ALA A 529 -38.62 -14.49 -60.50
CA ALA A 529 -37.29 -14.44 -61.15
C ALA A 529 -36.41 -13.19 -60.84
N THR A 530 -35.12 -13.26 -61.22
CA THR A 530 -34.20 -12.16 -61.66
C THR A 530 -33.64 -11.07 -60.70
N LEU A 531 -32.47 -10.55 -61.11
CA LEU A 531 -31.57 -9.52 -60.56
C LEU A 531 -30.90 -8.78 -61.75
N PRO A 532 -30.17 -7.65 -61.60
CA PRO A 532 -30.17 -6.58 -60.57
C PRO A 532 -30.53 -5.20 -61.26
N PRO A 533 -30.19 -3.95 -60.79
CA PRO A 533 -28.85 -3.44 -60.43
C PRO A 533 -28.77 -2.51 -59.18
N THR A 534 -27.55 -2.09 -58.82
CA THR A 534 -27.18 -0.96 -57.91
C THR A 534 -26.95 0.34 -58.72
N PRO A 535 -26.69 1.55 -58.15
CA PRO A 535 -26.45 2.01 -56.75
C PRO A 535 -27.36 3.24 -56.42
N PRO A 536 -27.01 4.29 -55.60
CA PRO A 536 -25.99 4.47 -54.54
C PRO A 536 -26.53 5.00 -53.19
N THR A 537 -25.68 5.00 -52.15
CA THR A 537 -25.94 5.65 -50.84
C THR A 537 -25.24 7.02 -50.71
N PRO A 538 -25.88 8.05 -50.12
CA PRO A 538 -25.19 9.27 -49.70
C PRO A 538 -24.39 9.05 -48.41
N ALA A 539 -23.26 9.75 -48.25
CA ALA A 539 -22.38 9.63 -47.09
C ALA A 539 -22.36 10.90 -46.24
N SER A 540 -22.55 10.78 -44.93
CA SER A 540 -22.28 11.83 -43.94
C SER A 540 -20.93 11.58 -43.24
N ARG A 541 -20.07 12.61 -43.22
CA ARG A 541 -18.73 12.54 -42.63
C ARG A 541 -18.72 13.17 -41.23
N CYS A 542 -18.38 12.39 -40.20
CA CYS A 542 -17.90 12.94 -38.92
C CYS A 542 -16.39 12.71 -38.78
N ARG A 543 -15.64 13.76 -38.45
CA ARG A 543 -14.17 13.73 -38.37
C ARG A 543 -13.71 13.06 -37.08
N CYS A 544 -12.86 12.04 -37.19
CA CYS A 544 -12.04 11.59 -36.06
C CYS A 544 -10.87 12.55 -35.85
N LEU A 545 -10.85 13.30 -34.74
CA LEU A 545 -9.69 14.08 -34.34
C LEU A 545 -8.62 13.13 -33.76
N ARG A 546 -7.51 12.96 -34.49
CA ARG A 546 -6.28 12.38 -33.93
C ARG A 546 -5.63 13.40 -33.00
N ALA A 547 -5.77 13.23 -31.69
CA ALA A 547 -4.86 13.87 -30.75
C ALA A 547 -3.47 13.23 -30.91
N GLN A 548 -2.49 14.00 -31.39
CA GLN A 548 -1.09 13.57 -31.42
C GLN A 548 -0.49 13.71 -30.03
N ALA A 549 0.22 12.69 -29.56
CA ALA A 549 1.06 12.80 -28.36
C ALA A 549 2.32 13.61 -28.70
N PRO A 550 2.74 14.57 -27.84
CA PRO A 550 4.00 15.29 -28.05
C PRO A 550 5.19 14.35 -27.78
N ALA A 551 6.01 14.13 -28.81
CA ALA A 551 7.27 13.43 -28.65
C ALA A 551 8.32 14.39 -28.09
N VAL A 552 8.78 14.15 -26.86
CA VAL A 552 9.94 14.86 -26.29
C VAL A 552 11.19 14.09 -26.72
N SER A 553 11.91 14.61 -27.73
CA SER A 553 13.13 13.99 -28.24
C SER A 553 14.32 14.23 -27.31
N ALA A 554 15.19 13.23 -27.17
CA ALA A 554 16.45 13.37 -26.46
C ALA A 554 17.54 13.88 -27.41
N SER A 555 17.89 15.17 -27.31
CA SER A 555 18.98 15.79 -28.06
C SER A 555 20.31 15.69 -27.30
N LEU A 556 21.18 14.78 -27.72
CA LEU A 556 22.60 14.82 -27.40
C LEU A 556 23.25 16.03 -28.08
N CYS A 557 23.82 16.96 -27.33
CA CYS A 557 24.66 18.02 -27.88
C CYS A 557 26.12 17.57 -27.92
N ALA A 558 26.76 17.69 -29.09
CA ALA A 558 28.19 17.45 -29.27
C ALA A 558 28.85 18.62 -30.03
N SER A 559 29.90 19.18 -29.41
CA SER A 559 30.96 20.00 -30.02
C SER A 559 30.61 21.09 -31.05
N THR A 560 30.89 22.34 -30.68
CA THR A 560 31.84 23.15 -31.46
C THR A 560 32.64 24.04 -30.51
N ALA A 561 33.92 24.24 -30.79
CA ALA A 561 34.83 24.97 -29.90
C ALA A 561 35.08 26.40 -30.42
N ARG A 562 35.30 27.34 -29.50
CA ARG A 562 36.20 28.47 -29.76
C ARG A 562 36.87 28.97 -28.48
N THR A 563 38.13 29.35 -28.64
CA THR A 563 39.13 29.64 -27.61
C THR A 563 38.92 30.97 -26.87
N ALA A 564 39.15 30.95 -25.56
CA ALA A 564 39.68 32.10 -24.79
C ALA A 564 40.59 31.54 -23.67
N SER A 565 41.61 32.29 -23.26
CA SER A 565 42.70 31.78 -22.40
C SER A 565 42.82 32.52 -21.07
N ALA A 566 43.04 31.77 -19.99
CA ALA A 566 43.54 32.26 -18.70
C ALA A 566 44.22 31.11 -17.95
N THR A 567 45.28 31.41 -17.20
CA THR A 567 46.11 30.43 -16.47
C THR A 567 45.59 30.17 -15.05
N PRO A 568 45.94 29.01 -14.43
CA PRO A 568 45.42 28.63 -13.12
C PRO A 568 46.17 29.30 -11.94
N SER A 569 45.45 29.54 -10.85
CA SER A 569 46.01 29.84 -9.52
C SER A 569 45.38 28.92 -8.46
N ALA A 570 46.04 28.75 -7.32
CA ALA A 570 45.72 27.73 -6.32
C ALA A 570 44.92 28.27 -5.11
N SER A 571 44.44 27.35 -4.26
CA SER A 571 43.47 27.54 -3.17
C SER A 571 42.02 27.81 -3.66
N THR A 572 40.96 27.46 -2.92
CA THR A 572 40.87 27.15 -1.47
C THR A 572 40.03 25.90 -1.17
N SER A 573 40.21 25.32 0.02
CA SER A 573 39.46 24.19 0.56
C SER A 573 38.00 24.52 0.92
N SER A 574 37.25 23.48 1.32
CA SER A 574 35.92 23.53 1.97
C SER A 574 34.70 23.82 1.09
N ARG A 575 34.01 22.75 0.63
CA ARG A 575 32.54 22.72 0.41
C ARG A 575 31.93 21.31 0.21
N PHE A 576 32.34 20.33 1.01
CA PHE A 576 31.76 18.96 0.97
C PHE A 576 31.60 18.35 2.39
N LEU A 577 30.86 19.03 3.26
CA LEU A 577 30.55 18.55 4.62
C LEU A 577 29.27 19.23 5.18
N GLN A 578 28.10 18.91 4.60
CA GLN A 578 26.83 19.56 4.99
C GLN A 578 25.59 18.63 4.94
N MET A 579 25.76 17.35 5.29
CA MET A 579 24.65 16.36 5.40
C MET A 579 24.68 15.51 6.68
N ALA A 580 25.29 16.01 7.76
CA ALA A 580 25.42 15.27 9.03
C ALA A 580 25.19 16.14 10.29
N GLY A 581 24.36 17.20 10.20
CA GLY A 581 24.29 18.27 11.19
C GLY A 581 22.89 18.61 11.72
N ALA A 582 22.19 17.66 12.36
CA ALA A 582 20.91 17.92 13.05
C ALA A 582 20.62 16.98 14.25
N TRP A 583 21.68 16.45 14.88
CA TRP A 583 21.57 15.53 16.03
C TRP A 583 21.34 16.24 17.37
N VAL A 584 20.79 15.47 18.32
CA VAL A 584 20.22 15.97 19.58
C VAL A 584 21.31 16.41 20.55
N ARG A 585 21.22 17.64 21.07
CA ARG A 585 21.85 17.99 22.35
C ARG A 585 20.88 17.62 23.48
N LEU A 586 21.23 16.61 24.27
CA LEU A 586 20.56 16.35 25.55
C LEU A 586 20.98 17.42 26.57
N PRO A 587 20.05 18.00 27.35
CA PRO A 587 20.40 18.95 28.40
C PRO A 587 20.93 18.22 29.64
N CYS A 588 22.22 18.38 29.96
CA CYS A 588 22.76 17.98 31.26
C CYS A 588 22.35 19.01 32.33
N CYS A 589 21.43 18.64 33.22
CA CYS A 589 21.09 19.45 34.39
C CYS A 589 22.03 19.15 35.58
N SER A 590 23.19 19.79 35.61
CA SER A 590 23.99 19.91 36.83
C SER A 590 23.48 21.07 37.69
N ARG A 591 22.59 20.81 38.65
CA ARG A 591 22.27 21.78 39.71
C ARG A 591 23.36 21.74 40.79
N SER A 592 24.17 22.78 40.87
CA SER A 592 24.95 23.10 42.06
C SER A 592 24.03 23.63 43.16
N LEU A 593 24.22 23.17 44.39
CA LEU A 593 23.62 23.72 45.62
C LEU A 593 24.66 23.59 46.73
N CYS A 594 24.90 24.71 47.43
CA CYS A 594 25.99 24.92 48.39
C CYS A 594 27.40 24.84 47.77
#